data_AF-A0A1M7SK01-F1
#
_entry.id   AF-A0A1M7SK01-F1
#
_cell.length_a   1.000
_cell.length_b   1.000
_cell.length_c   1.000
_cell.angle_alpha   90.00
_cell.angle_beta   90.00
_cell.angle_gamma   90.00
#
_symmetry.space_group_name_H-M   'P 1'
#
loop_
_entity.id
_entity.type
_entity.pdbx_description
1 polymer ?
#
loop_
_entity_poly.entity_id
_entity_poly.type
_entity_poly.pdbx_seq_one_letter_code
_entity_poly.pdbx_strand_id
1 'polypeptide(L)'
;MGRGIEAKLLVEDSFNNDLRACDRRFGFGKDAPKDRALADSLFGTAEAFGAKTPRSLAEDGQMHDFYYRACLQDHARACFGYGFSQTGDAFMGNDTAKREVLFGYERACDLGDGEGCLEHAREQSPMKVTAVTKDWAGADASYRKACDGHGLAAACGELAGLLASDRNPTPDIGAAADFRRKACQGGLTTAC
;
A
#
# COMPACT_ATOMS: atom_id res chain seq x y z
N MET A 1 -19.11 24.13 38.93
CA MET A 1 -19.74 23.98 37.60
C MET A 1 -18.61 23.69 36.62
N GLY A 2 -18.16 22.46 36.38
CA GLY A 2 -18.92 21.23 36.23
C GLY A 2 -19.17 21.01 34.74
N ARG A 3 -18.21 20.40 34.05
CA ARG A 3 -18.41 19.52 32.88
C ARG A 3 -17.16 18.65 32.76
N GLY A 4 -17.21 17.52 33.45
CA GLY A 4 -16.26 16.44 33.28
C GLY A 4 -16.39 15.87 31.88
N ILE A 5 -15.26 15.75 31.20
CA ILE A 5 -15.15 14.85 30.06
C ILE A 5 -15.16 13.47 30.70
N GLU A 6 -16.32 12.82 30.70
CA GLU A 6 -16.44 11.44 31.14
C GLU A 6 -15.53 10.58 30.27
N ALA A 7 -14.46 10.06 30.87
CA ALA A 7 -13.60 9.01 30.33
C ALA A 7 -14.37 7.68 30.28
N LYS A 8 -15.44 7.64 29.47
CA LYS A 8 -16.34 6.51 29.35
C LYS A 8 -16.28 5.89 27.95
N LEU A 9 -15.06 5.64 27.46
CA LEU A 9 -14.81 5.00 26.17
C LEU A 9 -13.49 4.21 26.11
N LEU A 10 -12.99 3.72 27.25
CA LEU A 10 -11.72 2.98 27.31
C LEU A 10 -11.83 1.54 27.85
N VAL A 11 -13.01 0.90 27.78
CA VAL A 11 -13.18 -0.45 28.35
C VAL A 11 -13.84 -1.48 27.42
N GLU A 12 -14.38 -1.11 26.25
CA GLU A 12 -15.09 -2.09 25.39
C GLU A 12 -14.47 -2.37 24.03
N ASP A 13 -13.54 -1.55 23.56
CA ASP A 13 -12.73 -1.91 22.40
C ASP A 13 -11.38 -2.40 22.89
N SER A 14 -11.03 -3.60 22.44
CA SER A 14 -9.68 -4.13 22.43
C SER A 14 -8.74 -3.11 21.76
N PHE A 15 -8.28 -2.14 22.54
CA PHE A 15 -7.14 -1.30 22.22
C PHE A 15 -5.95 -2.25 22.13
N ASN A 16 -5.77 -2.82 20.94
CA ASN A 16 -4.56 -3.51 20.57
C ASN A 16 -3.39 -2.60 20.94
N ASN A 17 -2.42 -3.15 21.66
CA ASN A 17 -1.11 -2.56 21.99
C ASN A 17 -0.27 -2.19 20.74
N ASP A 18 -0.90 -2.03 19.58
CA ASP A 18 -0.28 -1.68 18.33
C ASP A 18 -0.31 -0.15 18.17
N LEU A 19 0.73 0.49 18.69
CA LEU A 19 0.94 1.93 18.57
C LEU A 19 0.85 2.40 17.10
N ARG A 20 1.20 1.54 16.12
CA ARG A 20 1.09 1.88 14.69
C ARG A 20 -0.37 2.00 14.25
N ALA A 21 -1.22 1.10 14.72
CA ALA A 21 -2.65 1.17 14.47
C ALA A 21 -3.29 2.44 15.08
N CYS A 22 -2.83 2.85 16.27
CA CYS A 22 -3.22 4.12 16.89
C CYS A 22 -2.72 5.33 16.09
N ASP A 23 -1.45 5.34 15.68
CA ASP A 23 -0.85 6.43 14.90
C ASP A 23 -1.60 6.65 13.58
N ARG A 24 -2.07 5.58 12.94
CA ARG A 24 -2.85 5.69 11.69
C ARG A 24 -4.29 6.11 11.93
N ARG A 25 -4.98 5.51 12.90
CA ARG A 25 -6.40 5.83 13.17
C ARG A 25 -6.59 7.28 13.61
N PHE A 26 -5.65 7.82 14.37
CA PHE A 26 -5.74 9.15 14.94
C PHE A 26 -4.75 10.14 14.33
N GLY A 27 -3.93 9.70 13.36
CA GLY A 27 -2.98 10.55 12.65
C GLY A 27 -1.77 10.98 13.48
N PHE A 28 -1.48 10.35 14.62
CA PHE A 28 -0.43 10.80 15.55
C PHE A 28 1.00 10.83 14.96
N GLY A 29 1.25 10.22 13.78
CA GLY A 29 2.54 10.32 13.07
C GLY A 29 2.52 11.12 11.76
N LYS A 30 1.35 11.38 11.16
CA LYS A 30 1.26 11.97 9.81
C LYS A 30 1.58 13.46 9.80
N ASP A 31 1.21 14.17 10.88
CA ASP A 31 1.41 15.62 11.03
C ASP A 31 2.67 15.97 11.85
N ALA A 32 3.42 14.96 12.28
CA ALA A 32 4.69 15.17 12.99
C ALA A 32 5.71 15.87 12.06
N PRO A 33 6.58 16.74 12.60
CA PRO A 33 7.66 17.36 11.84
C PRO A 33 8.48 16.32 11.09
N LYS A 34 8.73 16.57 9.80
CA LYS A 34 9.46 15.65 8.93
C LYS A 34 10.95 15.93 8.95
N ASP A 35 11.74 14.88 9.06
CA ASP A 35 13.19 14.90 9.00
C ASP A 35 13.67 13.94 7.90
N ARG A 36 14.09 14.52 6.78
CA ARG A 36 14.56 13.77 5.61
C ARG A 36 15.85 13.00 5.89
N ALA A 37 16.78 13.56 6.66
CA ALA A 37 18.04 12.87 6.96
C ALA A 37 17.79 11.65 7.85
N LEU A 38 16.88 11.78 8.82
CA LEU A 38 16.40 10.65 9.60
C LEU A 38 15.72 9.61 8.71
N ALA A 39 14.86 10.03 7.78
CA ALA A 39 14.16 9.14 6.86
C ALA A 39 15.13 8.31 6.01
N ASP A 40 16.13 8.97 5.39
CA ASP A 40 17.15 8.33 4.55
C ASP A 40 18.00 7.35 5.38
N SER A 41 18.36 7.73 6.62
CA SER A 41 19.12 6.86 7.53
C SER A 41 18.34 5.61 7.96
N LEU A 42 17.05 5.77 8.29
CA LEU A 42 16.18 4.66 8.67
C LEU A 42 15.97 3.71 7.49
N PHE A 43 15.73 4.25 6.29
CA PHE A 43 15.60 3.47 5.07
C PHE A 43 16.87 2.67 4.76
N GLY A 44 18.04 3.31 4.78
CA GLY A 44 19.31 2.62 4.55
C GLY A 44 19.59 1.52 5.59
N THR A 45 19.15 1.71 6.83
CA THR A 45 19.21 0.67 7.86
C THR A 45 18.32 -0.51 7.50
N ALA A 46 17.08 -0.27 7.07
CA ALA A 46 16.14 -1.33 6.67
C ALA A 46 16.69 -2.18 5.50
N GLU A 47 17.24 -1.53 4.47
CA GLU A 47 17.86 -2.21 3.32
C GLU A 47 19.06 -3.09 3.73
N ALA A 48 19.86 -2.62 4.70
CA ALA A 48 20.99 -3.39 5.23
C ALA A 48 20.56 -4.66 6.00
N PHE A 49 19.36 -4.67 6.60
CA PHE A 49 18.76 -5.89 7.13
C PHE A 49 18.29 -6.81 6.00
N GLY A 50 17.68 -6.26 4.95
CA GLY A 50 17.17 -7.06 3.83
C GLY A 50 18.23 -7.74 2.97
N ALA A 51 19.44 -7.17 2.90
CA ALA A 51 20.56 -7.73 2.15
C ALA A 51 21.27 -8.91 2.85
N LYS A 52 20.91 -9.26 4.10
CA LYS A 52 21.55 -10.34 4.87
C LYS A 52 20.71 -11.63 4.84
N THR A 53 21.35 -12.79 4.77
CA THR A 53 20.71 -14.13 4.92
C THR A 53 21.47 -15.05 5.88
N PRO A 54 20.79 -15.93 6.64
CA PRO A 54 19.34 -16.16 6.68
C PRO A 54 18.62 -15.29 7.73
N ARG A 55 17.49 -14.71 7.35
CA ARG A 55 16.61 -13.91 8.21
C ARG A 55 16.02 -14.75 9.34
N SER A 56 16.14 -14.26 10.55
CA SER A 56 15.32 -14.67 11.69
C SER A 56 14.07 -13.79 11.81
N LEU A 57 13.02 -14.32 12.46
CA LEU A 57 11.79 -13.56 12.73
C LEU A 57 12.04 -12.25 13.51
N ALA A 58 13.10 -12.21 14.32
CA ALA A 58 13.49 -11.00 15.06
C ALA A 58 14.07 -9.92 14.15
N GLU A 59 14.87 -10.30 13.16
CA GLU A 59 15.43 -9.39 12.16
C GLU A 59 14.34 -8.85 11.22
N ASP A 60 13.33 -9.67 10.91
CA ASP A 60 12.16 -9.24 10.15
C ASP A 60 11.36 -8.16 10.89
N GLY A 61 11.15 -8.33 12.19
CA GLY A 61 10.48 -7.33 13.03
C GLY A 61 11.22 -5.98 13.07
N GLN A 62 12.55 -6.00 13.14
CA GLN A 62 13.37 -4.77 13.13
C GLN A 62 13.31 -4.07 11.77
N MET A 63 13.45 -4.83 10.68
CA MET A 63 13.33 -4.32 9.32
C MET A 63 11.98 -3.60 9.11
N HIS A 64 10.86 -4.23 9.53
CA HIS A 64 9.53 -3.64 9.43
C HIS A 64 9.43 -2.30 10.16
N ASP A 65 10.05 -2.18 11.34
CA ASP A 65 10.06 -0.94 12.12
C ASP A 65 10.83 0.19 11.43
N PHE A 66 12.00 -0.12 10.87
CA PHE A 66 12.79 0.87 10.15
C PHE A 66 12.06 1.40 8.92
N TYR A 67 11.48 0.52 8.10
CA TYR A 67 10.65 0.94 6.96
C TYR A 67 9.45 1.77 7.40
N TYR A 68 8.73 1.35 8.45
CA TYR A 68 7.57 2.07 8.97
C TYR A 68 7.93 3.49 9.40
N ARG A 69 8.99 3.64 10.21
CA ARG A 69 9.42 4.93 10.73
C ARG A 69 9.95 5.85 9.63
N ALA A 70 10.66 5.33 8.64
CA ALA A 70 11.05 6.09 7.46
C ALA A 70 9.82 6.51 6.62
N CYS A 71 8.83 5.63 6.49
CA CYS A 71 7.57 5.95 5.80
C CYS A 71 6.80 7.07 6.50
N LEU A 72 6.75 7.08 7.83
CA LEU A 72 6.18 8.18 8.61
C LEU A 72 6.90 9.52 8.39
N GLN A 73 8.14 9.50 7.90
CA GLN A 73 8.94 10.67 7.50
C GLN A 73 8.79 11.01 6.00
N ASP A 74 7.76 10.50 5.34
CA ASP A 74 7.44 10.75 3.92
C ASP A 74 8.49 10.23 2.92
N HIS A 75 9.23 9.18 3.30
CA HIS A 75 10.15 8.50 2.40
C HIS A 75 9.41 7.48 1.52
N ALA A 76 9.11 7.85 0.27
CA ALA A 76 8.26 7.08 -0.65
C ALA A 76 8.71 5.61 -0.81
N ARG A 77 9.99 5.36 -1.07
CA ARG A 77 10.55 4.00 -1.20
C ARG A 77 10.47 3.20 0.10
N ALA A 78 10.48 3.86 1.25
CA ALA A 78 10.35 3.17 2.53
C ALA A 78 8.89 2.76 2.79
N CYS A 79 7.93 3.59 2.37
CA CYS A 79 6.51 3.20 2.38
C CYS A 79 6.26 1.99 1.48
N PHE A 80 6.86 1.97 0.28
CA PHE A 80 6.80 0.81 -0.60
C PHE A 80 7.40 -0.44 0.08
N GLY A 81 8.63 -0.32 0.60
CA GLY A 81 9.31 -1.40 1.31
C GLY A 81 8.54 -1.91 2.53
N TYR A 82 7.88 -1.01 3.26
CA TYR A 82 6.99 -1.35 4.36
C TYR A 82 5.78 -2.15 3.89
N GLY A 83 5.06 -1.68 2.86
CA GLY A 83 3.92 -2.41 2.31
C GLY A 83 4.32 -3.82 1.85
N PHE A 84 5.44 -3.92 1.14
CA PHE A 84 5.98 -5.19 0.66
C PHE A 84 6.37 -6.13 1.79
N SER A 85 7.03 -5.65 2.84
CA SER A 85 7.51 -6.52 3.92
C SER A 85 6.36 -7.19 4.69
N GLN A 86 5.16 -6.62 4.62
CA GLN A 86 3.96 -7.11 5.31
C GLN A 86 3.20 -8.16 4.48
N THR A 87 3.51 -8.36 3.20
CA THR A 87 2.72 -9.25 2.32
C THR A 87 2.79 -10.71 2.76
N GLY A 88 3.91 -11.13 3.36
CA GLY A 88 4.07 -12.50 3.90
C GLY A 88 3.08 -12.80 5.01
N ASP A 89 3.05 -11.95 6.04
CA ASP A 89 2.12 -12.09 7.16
C ASP A 89 0.66 -11.91 6.71
N ALA A 90 0.42 -10.98 5.78
CA ALA A 90 -0.91 -10.76 5.20
C ALA A 90 -1.41 -12.01 4.45
N PHE A 91 -0.54 -12.67 3.68
CA PHE A 91 -0.83 -13.93 2.99
C PHE A 91 -1.15 -15.06 3.97
N MET A 92 -0.47 -15.10 5.11
CA MET A 92 -0.76 -16.03 6.21
C MET A 92 -2.05 -15.70 6.98
N GLY A 93 -2.78 -14.67 6.58
CA GLY A 93 -4.10 -14.33 7.10
C GLY A 93 -4.10 -13.27 8.20
N ASN A 94 -2.97 -12.61 8.49
CA ASN A 94 -2.90 -11.57 9.51
C ASN A 94 -3.62 -10.28 9.03
N ASP A 95 -4.74 -9.95 9.67
CA ASP A 95 -5.57 -8.79 9.29
C ASP A 95 -4.92 -7.43 9.59
N THR A 96 -4.00 -7.37 10.56
CA THR A 96 -3.18 -6.16 10.74
C THR A 96 -2.26 -6.01 9.55
N ALA A 97 -1.48 -7.04 9.20
CA ALA A 97 -0.57 -6.99 8.07
C ALA A 97 -1.27 -6.64 6.74
N LYS A 98 -2.47 -7.18 6.48
CA LYS A 98 -3.29 -6.80 5.31
C LYS A 98 -3.56 -5.30 5.24
N ARG A 99 -3.85 -4.67 6.38
CA ARG A 99 -4.05 -3.21 6.46
C ARG A 99 -2.74 -2.44 6.26
N GLU A 100 -1.63 -2.97 6.77
CA GLU A 100 -0.30 -2.37 6.58
C GLU A 100 0.17 -2.40 5.12
N VAL A 101 -0.12 -3.50 4.41
CA VAL A 101 0.14 -3.63 2.96
C VAL A 101 -0.53 -2.50 2.19
N LEU A 102 -1.84 -2.31 2.41
CA LEU A 102 -2.60 -1.25 1.73
C LEU A 102 -2.07 0.15 2.11
N PHE A 103 -1.86 0.40 3.40
CA PHE A 103 -1.32 1.68 3.88
C PHE A 103 0.05 2.00 3.26
N GLY A 104 0.99 1.05 3.25
CA GLY A 104 2.34 1.27 2.74
C GLY A 104 2.34 1.62 1.25
N TYR A 105 1.59 0.86 0.44
CA TYR A 105 1.50 1.10 -0.99
C TYR A 105 0.71 2.36 -1.34
N GLU A 106 -0.41 2.63 -0.67
CA GLU A 106 -1.17 3.88 -0.84
C GLU A 106 -0.31 5.09 -0.50
N ARG A 107 0.42 5.04 0.63
CA ARG A 107 1.28 6.15 1.04
C ARG A 107 2.45 6.35 0.09
N ALA A 108 3.08 5.28 -0.40
CA ALA A 108 4.11 5.36 -1.42
C ALA A 108 3.58 6.03 -2.70
N CYS A 109 2.37 5.62 -3.13
CA CYS A 109 1.67 6.21 -4.26
C CYS A 109 1.40 7.71 -4.08
N ASP A 110 0.88 8.13 -2.92
CA ASP A 110 0.66 9.54 -2.59
C ASP A 110 1.93 10.38 -2.58
N LEU A 111 3.06 9.75 -2.26
CA LEU A 111 4.39 10.38 -2.26
C LEU A 111 5.07 10.34 -3.64
N GLY A 112 4.38 9.84 -4.67
CA GLY A 112 4.83 9.88 -6.05
C GLY A 112 5.48 8.59 -6.57
N ASP A 113 5.51 7.51 -5.78
CA ASP A 113 5.99 6.20 -6.24
C ASP A 113 4.89 5.51 -7.06
N GLY A 114 5.06 5.52 -8.39
CA GLY A 114 4.09 4.91 -9.30
C GLY A 114 3.94 3.40 -9.12
N GLU A 115 5.00 2.69 -8.73
CA GLU A 115 4.93 1.25 -8.45
C GLU A 115 4.11 0.99 -7.19
N GLY A 116 4.21 1.89 -6.20
CA GLY A 116 3.30 1.91 -5.05
C GLY A 116 1.83 1.99 -5.46
N CYS A 117 1.48 2.81 -6.45
CA CYS A 117 0.11 2.88 -6.97
C CYS A 117 -0.31 1.56 -7.63
N LEU A 118 0.59 0.93 -8.39
CA LEU A 118 0.33 -0.34 -9.07
C LEU A 118 0.13 -1.48 -8.06
N GLU A 119 1.01 -1.61 -7.07
CA GLU A 119 0.87 -2.64 -6.04
C GLU A 119 -0.34 -2.42 -5.14
N HIS A 120 -0.67 -1.17 -4.81
CA HIS A 120 -1.92 -0.86 -4.11
C HIS A 120 -3.14 -1.36 -4.90
N ALA A 121 -3.18 -1.12 -6.21
CA ALA A 121 -4.24 -1.62 -7.08
C ALA A 121 -4.30 -3.15 -7.14
N ARG A 122 -3.14 -3.81 -7.26
CA ARG A 122 -3.03 -5.28 -7.27
C ARG A 122 -3.53 -5.89 -5.98
N GLU A 123 -3.19 -5.30 -4.83
CA GLU A 123 -3.61 -5.76 -3.51
C GLU A 123 -5.09 -5.56 -3.20
N GLN A 124 -5.77 -4.74 -4.01
CA GLN A 124 -7.22 -4.59 -4.02
C GLN A 124 -7.89 -5.42 -5.12
N SER A 125 -7.13 -5.88 -6.12
CA SER A 125 -7.68 -6.42 -7.35
C SER A 125 -8.30 -7.80 -7.15
N PRO A 126 -9.59 -7.99 -7.49
CA PRO A 126 -10.22 -9.31 -7.49
C PRO A 126 -9.60 -10.30 -8.49
N MET A 127 -8.73 -9.85 -9.39
CA MET A 127 -7.99 -10.69 -10.35
C MET A 127 -6.73 -11.31 -9.74
N LYS A 128 -6.15 -10.71 -8.70
CA LYS A 128 -5.02 -11.29 -7.97
C LYS A 128 -5.54 -12.21 -6.86
N VAL A 129 -5.19 -13.49 -6.94
CA VAL A 129 -5.66 -14.51 -5.99
C VAL A 129 -5.22 -14.19 -4.56
N THR A 130 -4.01 -13.66 -4.41
CA THR A 130 -3.39 -13.36 -3.11
C THR A 130 -3.66 -11.92 -2.63
N ALA A 131 -4.53 -11.17 -3.32
CA ALA A 131 -4.86 -9.81 -2.92
C ALA A 131 -5.38 -9.77 -1.48
N VAL A 132 -4.86 -8.84 -0.69
CA VAL A 132 -5.29 -8.68 0.72
C VAL A 132 -6.74 -8.23 0.85
N THR A 133 -7.30 -7.60 -0.19
CA THR A 133 -8.73 -7.31 -0.31
C THR A 133 -9.18 -7.45 -1.77
N LYS A 134 -10.49 -7.61 -1.98
CA LYS A 134 -11.10 -7.73 -3.31
C LYS A 134 -12.12 -6.62 -3.50
N ASP A 135 -11.63 -5.46 -3.90
CA ASP A 135 -12.40 -4.25 -4.14
C ASP A 135 -12.20 -3.80 -5.60
N TRP A 136 -13.24 -4.02 -6.42
CA TRP A 136 -13.24 -3.62 -7.83
C TRP A 136 -13.07 -2.11 -8.01
N ALA A 137 -13.77 -1.31 -7.22
CA ALA A 137 -13.77 0.14 -7.36
C ALA A 137 -12.46 0.74 -6.86
N GLY A 138 -11.95 0.25 -5.72
CA GLY A 138 -10.64 0.61 -5.20
C GLY A 138 -9.52 0.27 -6.18
N ALA A 139 -9.54 -0.94 -6.75
CA ALA A 139 -8.55 -1.36 -7.73
C ALA A 139 -8.61 -0.50 -9.01
N ASP A 140 -9.79 -0.22 -9.57
CA ASP A 140 -9.97 0.66 -10.73
C ASP A 140 -9.36 2.05 -10.47
N ALA A 141 -9.70 2.67 -9.33
CA ALA A 141 -9.17 3.98 -8.95
C ALA A 141 -7.63 3.98 -8.83
N SER A 142 -7.06 2.98 -8.17
CA SER A 142 -5.61 2.85 -7.96
C SER A 142 -4.87 2.57 -9.27
N TYR A 143 -5.39 1.70 -10.13
CA TYR A 143 -4.82 1.44 -11.44
C TYR A 143 -4.87 2.67 -12.35
N ARG A 144 -5.96 3.45 -12.33
CA ARG A 144 -6.04 4.72 -13.07
C ARG A 144 -4.97 5.69 -12.58
N LYS A 145 -4.77 5.81 -11.28
CA LYS A 145 -3.69 6.65 -10.72
C LYS A 145 -2.31 6.20 -11.20
N ALA A 146 -2.02 4.90 -11.20
CA ALA A 146 -0.78 4.35 -11.72
C ALA A 146 -0.60 4.56 -13.25
N CYS A 147 -1.65 4.32 -14.03
CA CYS A 147 -1.63 4.44 -15.49
C CYS A 147 -1.61 5.89 -15.98
N ASP A 148 -2.57 6.71 -15.53
CA ASP A 148 -2.75 8.09 -15.97
C ASP A 148 -1.83 9.06 -15.22
N GLY A 149 -1.67 8.86 -13.92
CA GLY A 149 -0.85 9.73 -13.06
C GLY A 149 0.64 9.46 -13.15
N HIS A 150 1.05 8.19 -13.32
CA HIS A 150 2.47 7.79 -13.35
C HIS A 150 2.93 7.19 -14.68
N GLY A 151 2.04 7.05 -15.67
CA GLY A 151 2.41 6.58 -17.01
C GLY A 151 2.80 5.11 -17.07
N LEU A 152 2.40 4.29 -16.09
CA LEU A 152 2.79 2.88 -16.04
C LEU A 152 1.98 2.06 -17.03
N ALA A 153 2.61 1.63 -18.13
CA ALA A 153 1.98 0.81 -19.16
C ALA A 153 1.41 -0.50 -18.62
N ALA A 154 2.09 -1.13 -17.66
CA ALA A 154 1.62 -2.33 -16.96
C ALA A 154 0.28 -2.08 -16.24
N ALA A 155 0.16 -0.95 -15.52
CA ALA A 155 -1.08 -0.56 -14.85
C ALA A 155 -2.22 -0.35 -15.84
N CYS A 156 -1.95 0.29 -16.98
CA CYS A 156 -2.96 0.44 -18.04
C CYS A 156 -3.44 -0.92 -18.59
N GLY A 157 -2.54 -1.88 -18.75
CA GLY A 157 -2.87 -3.23 -19.22
C GLY A 157 -3.70 -4.03 -18.21
N GLU A 158 -3.33 -3.98 -16.94
CA GLU A 158 -4.07 -4.65 -15.86
C GLU A 158 -5.43 -4.00 -15.62
N LEU A 159 -5.52 -2.67 -15.72
CA LEU A 159 -6.79 -1.95 -15.69
C LEU A 159 -7.73 -2.37 -16.82
N ALA A 160 -7.21 -2.50 -18.03
CA ALA A 160 -7.99 -2.99 -19.15
C ALA A 160 -8.55 -4.39 -18.88
N GLY A 161 -7.73 -5.28 -18.31
CA GLY A 161 -8.18 -6.61 -17.89
C GLY A 161 -9.25 -6.55 -16.80
N LEU A 162 -9.09 -5.67 -15.80
CA LEU A 162 -10.06 -5.45 -14.72
C LEU A 162 -11.41 -4.98 -15.27
N LEU A 163 -11.41 -4.00 -16.17
CA LEU A 163 -12.61 -3.40 -16.76
C LEU A 163 -13.32 -4.33 -17.75
N ALA A 164 -12.56 -5.18 -18.45
CA ALA A 164 -13.12 -6.13 -19.42
C ALA A 164 -13.60 -7.45 -18.81
N SER A 165 -13.27 -7.71 -17.54
CA SER A 165 -13.62 -8.96 -16.87
C SER A 165 -15.13 -9.13 -16.78
N ASP A 166 -15.63 -10.30 -17.20
CA ASP A 166 -17.04 -10.70 -17.04
C ASP A 166 -17.45 -10.84 -15.56
N ARG A 167 -16.46 -11.03 -14.68
CA ARG A 167 -16.63 -11.07 -13.22
C ARG A 167 -16.68 -9.68 -12.59
N ASN A 168 -16.35 -8.63 -13.34
CA ASN A 168 -16.51 -7.25 -12.85
C ASN A 168 -18.02 -6.95 -12.76
N PRO A 169 -18.54 -6.48 -11.61
CA PRO A 169 -19.96 -6.13 -11.46
C PRO A 169 -20.41 -4.98 -12.37
N THR A 170 -19.46 -4.14 -12.80
CA THR A 170 -19.69 -2.98 -13.66
C THR A 170 -18.62 -2.94 -14.76
N PRO A 171 -18.65 -3.89 -15.71
CA PRO A 171 -17.64 -3.95 -16.75
C PRO A 171 -17.79 -2.75 -17.70
N ASP A 172 -16.66 -2.25 -18.19
CA ASP A 172 -16.60 -1.16 -19.16
C ASP A 172 -15.64 -1.52 -20.28
N ILE A 173 -16.18 -2.15 -21.32
CA ILE A 173 -15.41 -2.66 -22.45
C ILE A 173 -14.85 -1.51 -23.31
N GLY A 174 -15.53 -0.37 -23.35
CA GLY A 174 -15.06 0.82 -24.06
C GLY A 174 -13.79 1.37 -23.40
N ALA A 175 -13.86 1.64 -22.10
CA ALA A 175 -12.71 2.07 -21.33
C ALA A 175 -11.59 1.02 -21.33
N ALA A 176 -11.92 -0.27 -21.26
CA ALA A 176 -10.92 -1.34 -21.33
C ALA A 176 -10.12 -1.30 -22.64
N ALA A 177 -10.79 -1.11 -23.79
CA ALA A 177 -10.13 -0.98 -25.07
C ALA A 177 -9.22 0.25 -25.12
N ASP A 178 -9.65 1.37 -24.53
CA ASP A 178 -8.88 2.61 -24.48
C ASP A 178 -7.60 2.44 -23.65
N PHE A 179 -7.71 1.89 -22.44
CA PHE A 179 -6.55 1.61 -21.58
C PHE A 179 -5.63 0.55 -22.18
N ARG A 180 -6.16 -0.46 -22.87
CA ARG A 180 -5.33 -1.45 -23.57
C ARG A 180 -4.52 -0.82 -24.69
N ARG A 181 -5.11 0.09 -25.47
CA ARG A 181 -4.36 0.88 -26.48
C ARG A 181 -3.29 1.76 -25.82
N LYS A 182 -3.62 2.40 -24.70
CA LYS A 182 -2.66 3.21 -23.94
C LYS A 182 -1.48 2.36 -23.42
N ALA A 183 -1.75 1.15 -22.93
CA ALA A 183 -0.72 0.20 -22.50
C ALA A 183 0.21 -0.19 -23.67
N CYS A 184 -0.35 -0.49 -24.84
CA CYS A 184 0.42 -0.78 -26.06
C CYS A 184 1.30 0.42 -26.48
N GLN A 185 0.74 1.64 -26.47
CA GLN A 185 1.50 2.88 -26.74
C GLN A 185 2.61 3.13 -25.72
N GLY A 186 2.40 2.73 -24.45
CA GLY A 186 3.39 2.75 -23.39
C GLY A 186 4.43 1.62 -23.45
N GLY A 187 4.43 0.80 -24.51
CA GLY A 187 5.43 -0.25 -24.74
C GLY A 187 5.09 -1.62 -24.15
N LEU A 188 3.90 -1.81 -23.58
CA LEU A 188 3.45 -3.15 -23.14
C LEU A 188 3.01 -3.96 -24.36
N THR A 189 3.93 -4.76 -24.91
CA THR A 189 3.71 -5.51 -26.16
C THR A 189 2.56 -6.51 -26.08
N THR A 190 2.31 -7.09 -24.90
CA THR A 190 1.18 -8.01 -24.66
C THR A 190 -0.18 -7.32 -24.65
N ALA A 191 -0.22 -5.98 -24.71
CA ALA A 191 -1.43 -5.18 -24.85
C ALA A 191 -1.80 -4.88 -26.31
N CYS A 192 -0.83 -5.00 -27.22
CA CYS A 192 -1.05 -5.06 -28.66
C CYS A 192 -1.48 -6.50 -29.04
#